data_AF-A0A964AUV9-F1
#
_entry.id   AF-A0A964AUV9-F1
#
_cell.length_a   1.000
_cell.length_b   1.000
_cell.length_c   1.000
_cell.angle_alpha   90.00
_cell.angle_beta   90.00
_cell.angle_gamma   90.00
#
_symmetry.space_group_name_H-M   'P 1'
#
loop_
_entity.id
_entity.type
_entity.pdbx_description
1 polymer ?
#
loop_
_entity_poly.entity_id
_entity_poly.type
_entity_poly.pdbx_seq_one_letter_code
_entity_poly.pdbx_strand_id
1 'polypeptide(L)'
;MAFYAPDATGTLPPDPGAWSLHHRQGLQADAAAARLILEVEASEGGELMVSPAGAEGPTLRLLRLEGRRPEVDGARCEGALAAWTGARYRLEIERTSEGFAAGDLRCAAALPQAGPALVAGVRRVNVHTLATEAGAAPSPLPPPVRLGAGLVGALAVLTLAGVERWTGRRNSVILLTWTPALLGVALRRADPAMVAEALRMPALDTPWLAVAAAVGPAVGLKLLVEAGMRMRATPVRAVAALAGGAALLSAALGATKPLALAGFGLSGAALGVVLWANVNAARLRRFNLISLAAFAVGVAGLELGARHTLTGVGWSVAYGWSWVDEAADRDRSSSSPVHDFLGLARGKHTAYPSAGYPVAFGPRQAPVRLVAFGGSSTGGASHNSSLDEFYPARMDELLGPGVEVVNQGVGGWTTFHIREYARARLAELAPDLVTLYVSCNDSGDGPPDTYERLYQSWRARSRGEAVAGPLRRMVLYQGLVSVLTPARARSDVPAVTTAEMDHNLRTLAALAQDLGARVLLMSEGAVRPRAPALEAHYAVMRAVAEDTEGVAFLDTARALDEGGPGLFVDRVHLSDAGHRLVARLAVDELRALGWVSAPGEGGDEIRSP
;
A
#
# COMPACT_ATOMS: atom_id res chain seq x y z
N MET A 1 1.84 7.81 1.70
CA MET A 1 2.16 8.14 3.10
C MET A 1 1.81 9.60 3.31
N ALA A 2 0.89 9.91 4.22
CA ALA A 2 0.61 11.28 4.68
C ALA A 2 1.05 11.35 6.14
N PHE A 3 1.86 12.33 6.50
CA PHE A 3 2.24 12.58 7.90
C PHE A 3 1.52 13.83 8.41
N TYR A 4 1.02 13.71 9.64
CA TYR A 4 0.36 14.75 10.44
C TYR A 4 1.24 16.00 10.59
N ALA A 5 0.59 17.17 10.60
CA ALA A 5 1.21 18.47 10.87
C ALA A 5 1.56 18.64 12.36
N PRO A 6 2.70 19.26 12.72
CA PRO A 6 2.90 19.81 14.05
C PRO A 6 2.42 21.27 14.12
N ASP A 7 1.97 21.65 15.32
CA ASP A 7 1.44 22.97 15.67
C ASP A 7 2.39 24.12 15.32
N ALA A 8 1.79 25.24 14.95
CA ALA A 8 2.47 26.51 14.78
C ALA A 8 3.02 27.00 16.13
N THR A 9 4.32 27.30 16.15
CA THR A 9 5.13 27.89 17.24
C THR A 9 5.82 26.89 18.18
N GLY A 10 7.13 26.66 17.94
CA GLY A 10 8.02 26.00 18.89
C GLY A 10 9.23 25.34 18.23
N THR A 11 10.42 25.89 18.47
CA THR A 11 11.74 25.44 18.01
C THR A 11 11.98 23.91 18.07
N LEU A 12 12.51 23.35 16.97
CA LEU A 12 12.95 21.94 16.87
C LEU A 12 14.25 21.69 17.67
N PRO A 13 14.42 20.51 18.31
CA PRO A 13 15.70 20.05 18.86
C PRO A 13 16.68 19.63 17.74
N PRO A 14 18.00 19.48 18.02
CA PRO A 14 19.01 19.29 16.99
C PRO A 14 18.87 17.93 16.28
N ASP A 15 18.58 18.05 14.99
CA ASP A 15 18.80 17.14 13.85
C ASP A 15 18.38 15.64 13.94
N PRO A 16 17.07 15.34 13.90
CA PRO A 16 16.52 14.03 13.51
C PRO A 16 16.14 13.94 12.01
N GLY A 17 16.69 14.80 11.14
CA GLY A 17 16.09 15.12 9.83
C GLY A 17 16.54 14.33 8.61
N ALA A 18 17.60 13.52 8.67
CA ALA A 18 18.13 12.85 7.48
C ALA A 18 17.37 11.57 7.10
N TRP A 19 16.66 11.57 5.97
CA TRP A 19 16.06 10.40 5.33
C TRP A 19 17.00 9.80 4.29
N SER A 20 17.24 8.48 4.29
CA SER A 20 17.92 7.83 3.17
C SER A 20 16.90 7.35 2.12
N LEU A 21 17.02 7.81 0.88
CA LEU A 21 16.33 7.25 -0.28
C LEU A 21 17.24 6.28 -1.03
N HIS A 22 16.79 5.04 -1.12
CA HIS A 22 17.39 3.93 -1.83
C HIS A 22 16.67 3.67 -3.14
N HIS A 23 17.27 2.85 -4.00
CA HIS A 23 16.85 2.56 -5.37
C HIS A 23 15.32 2.33 -5.47
N ARG A 24 14.65 3.12 -6.33
CA ARG A 24 13.19 3.15 -6.59
C ARG A 24 12.30 3.69 -5.46
N GLN A 25 12.83 4.29 -4.39
CA GLN A 25 11.99 5.01 -3.44
C GLN A 25 11.53 6.36 -3.98
N GLY A 26 10.22 6.61 -3.87
CA GLY A 26 9.52 7.82 -4.28
C GLY A 26 9.16 8.71 -3.09
N LEU A 27 9.55 9.99 -3.07
CA LEU A 27 8.93 11.00 -2.20
C LEU A 27 8.00 11.86 -3.04
N GLN A 28 6.70 11.84 -2.75
CA GLN A 28 5.73 12.70 -3.45
C GLN A 28 5.47 13.94 -2.61
N ALA A 29 5.78 15.12 -3.14
CA ALA A 29 5.39 16.37 -2.53
C ALA A 29 3.90 16.65 -2.75
N ASP A 30 3.31 17.45 -1.86
CA ASP A 30 1.93 17.93 -2.01
C ASP A 30 1.76 18.64 -3.37
N ALA A 31 0.67 18.34 -4.08
CA ALA A 31 0.31 19.00 -5.34
C ALA A 31 0.08 20.52 -5.17
N ALA A 32 -0.15 20.98 -3.93
CA ALA A 32 -0.28 22.39 -3.58
C ALA A 32 1.07 23.09 -3.28
N ALA A 33 2.21 22.38 -3.24
CA ALA A 33 3.50 22.99 -2.95
C ALA A 33 3.88 24.00 -4.04
N ALA A 34 4.15 25.24 -3.63
CA ALA A 34 4.65 26.29 -4.53
C ALA A 34 6.17 26.16 -4.73
N ARG A 35 6.87 25.62 -3.73
CA ARG A 35 8.29 25.38 -3.75
C ARG A 35 8.63 24.09 -2.99
N LEU A 36 9.52 23.29 -3.56
CA LEU A 36 10.10 22.11 -2.95
C LEU A 36 11.58 22.35 -2.74
N ILE A 37 12.03 22.31 -1.49
CA ILE A 37 13.44 22.44 -1.14
C ILE A 37 13.91 21.07 -0.66
N LEU A 38 14.92 20.55 -1.35
CA LEU A 38 15.51 19.25 -1.13
C LEU A 38 16.98 19.44 -0.81
N GLU A 39 17.37 19.19 0.43
CA GLU A 39 18.79 19.11 0.78
C GLU A 39 19.22 17.65 0.74
N VAL A 40 20.12 17.30 -0.18
CA VAL A 40 20.55 15.91 -0.43
C VAL A 40 22.07 15.77 -0.36
N GLU A 41 22.53 14.65 0.15
CA GLU A 41 23.94 14.25 0.15
C GLU A 41 24.05 12.87 -0.51
N ALA A 42 24.78 12.82 -1.63
CA ALA A 42 25.10 11.58 -2.31
C ALA A 42 26.38 11.00 -1.69
N SER A 43 26.23 9.93 -0.92
CA SER A 43 27.36 9.26 -0.26
C SER A 43 28.23 8.45 -1.23
N GLU A 44 27.68 8.07 -2.38
CA GLU A 44 28.36 7.28 -3.43
C GLU A 44 27.92 7.76 -4.82
N GLY A 45 28.72 7.51 -5.86
CA GLY A 45 28.38 7.93 -7.23
C GLY A 45 27.08 7.29 -7.75
N GLY A 46 26.20 8.07 -8.38
CA GLY A 46 25.06 7.55 -9.15
C GLY A 46 24.03 8.60 -9.59
N GLU A 47 22.81 8.15 -9.96
CA GLU A 47 21.73 8.93 -10.59
C GLU A 47 20.59 9.32 -9.60
N LEU A 48 20.31 10.63 -9.49
CA LEU A 48 19.10 11.15 -8.82
C LEU A 48 18.04 11.47 -9.89
N MET A 49 16.85 10.88 -9.79
CA MET A 49 15.74 11.19 -10.69
C MET A 49 14.67 12.00 -9.96
N VAL A 50 14.15 13.05 -10.61
CA VAL A 50 12.99 13.80 -10.13
C VAL A 50 11.93 13.75 -11.23
N SER A 51 10.74 13.23 -10.92
CA SER A 51 9.66 12.98 -11.88
C SER A 51 8.34 13.52 -11.35
N PRO A 52 7.50 14.20 -12.12
CA PRO A 52 6.13 14.53 -11.73
C PRO A 52 5.34 13.24 -11.47
N ALA A 53 4.48 13.26 -10.45
CA ALA A 53 3.64 12.11 -10.16
C ALA A 53 2.72 11.78 -11.35
N GLY A 54 2.86 10.58 -11.92
CA GLY A 54 2.01 10.09 -13.01
C GLY A 54 2.49 10.38 -14.44
N ALA A 55 3.69 10.93 -14.64
CA ALA A 55 4.30 11.00 -15.97
C ALA A 55 4.93 9.65 -16.37
N GLU A 56 4.73 9.22 -17.63
CA GLU A 56 5.47 8.08 -18.20
C GLU A 56 6.89 8.54 -18.55
N GLY A 57 7.80 8.44 -17.58
CA GLY A 57 9.24 8.74 -17.74
C GLY A 57 9.76 9.83 -16.82
N PRO A 58 11.07 9.84 -16.50
CA PRO A 58 11.67 10.85 -15.65
C PRO A 58 11.77 12.21 -16.34
N THR A 59 11.34 13.29 -15.67
CA THR A 59 11.44 14.66 -16.22
C THR A 59 12.75 15.36 -15.83
N LEU A 60 13.47 14.83 -14.84
CA LEU A 60 14.82 15.26 -14.52
C LEU A 60 15.66 14.02 -14.21
N ARG A 61 16.59 13.67 -15.10
CA ARG A 61 17.65 12.68 -14.82
C ARG A 61 18.94 13.44 -14.56
N LEU A 62 19.47 13.34 -13.35
CA LEU A 62 20.79 13.87 -13.05
C LEU A 62 21.79 12.72 -13.11
N LEU A 63 22.41 12.57 -14.28
CA LEU A 63 23.44 11.56 -14.53
C LEU A 63 24.82 12.07 -14.11
N ARG A 64 25.60 11.23 -13.42
CA ARG A 64 27.06 11.36 -13.40
C ARG A 64 27.59 10.87 -14.75
N LEU A 65 27.86 11.79 -15.68
CA LEU A 65 28.73 11.54 -16.82
C LEU A 65 29.98 12.41 -16.64
N GLU A 66 31.13 11.76 -16.48
CA GLU A 66 32.43 12.42 -16.46
C GLU A 66 32.55 13.37 -17.66
N GLY A 67 32.45 14.67 -17.41
CA GLY A 67 32.72 15.71 -18.41
C GLY A 67 31.62 16.05 -19.43
N ARG A 68 30.36 15.64 -19.25
CA ARG A 68 29.24 16.08 -20.14
C ARG A 68 28.15 16.82 -19.36
N ARG A 69 27.47 17.76 -20.06
CA ARG A 69 26.30 18.49 -19.54
C ARG A 69 25.19 17.50 -19.16
N PRO A 70 24.37 17.78 -18.11
CA PRO A 70 23.19 16.98 -17.83
C PRO A 70 22.25 16.99 -19.05
N GLU A 71 21.73 15.82 -19.40
CA GLU A 71 20.80 15.65 -20.52
C GLU A 71 19.45 15.23 -19.96
N VAL A 72 18.39 15.95 -20.36
CA VAL A 72 17.01 15.70 -19.92
C VAL A 72 16.17 15.40 -21.14
N ASP A 73 15.48 14.25 -21.14
CA ASP A 73 14.54 13.91 -22.19
C ASP A 73 13.36 14.90 -22.18
N GLY A 74 13.26 15.73 -23.22
CA GLY A 74 12.15 16.65 -23.45
C GLY A 74 12.23 18.02 -22.76
N ALA A 75 13.31 18.33 -22.02
CA ALA A 75 13.55 19.66 -21.45
C ALA A 75 14.99 20.13 -21.71
N ARG A 76 15.18 21.44 -21.96
CA ARG A 76 16.52 22.04 -22.02
C ARG A 76 16.89 22.55 -20.63
N CYS A 77 18.01 22.09 -20.10
CA CYS A 77 18.58 22.60 -18.86
C CYS A 77 19.88 23.36 -19.14
N GLU A 78 20.02 24.55 -18.57
CA GLU A 78 21.25 25.35 -18.63
C GLU A 78 21.95 25.35 -17.27
N GLY A 79 23.25 24.99 -17.23
CA GLY A 79 24.08 24.94 -16.01
C GLY A 79 25.16 23.84 -16.06
N ALA A 80 26.15 23.91 -15.17
CA ALA A 80 27.18 22.88 -14.99
C ALA A 80 27.25 22.47 -13.50
N LEU A 81 27.21 21.17 -13.21
CA LEU A 81 27.34 20.63 -11.86
C LEU A 81 28.77 20.09 -11.66
N ALA A 82 29.48 20.61 -10.66
CA ALA A 82 30.76 20.05 -10.23
C ALA A 82 30.56 18.71 -9.49
N ALA A 83 31.61 17.89 -9.42
CA ALA A 83 31.63 16.49 -8.99
C ALA A 83 30.78 16.16 -7.74
N TRP A 84 30.13 14.99 -7.77
CA TRP A 84 28.92 14.63 -7.00
C TRP A 84 29.15 13.95 -5.63
N THR A 85 30.37 13.55 -5.29
CA THR A 85 30.62 12.65 -4.14
C THR A 85 30.97 13.41 -2.87
N GLY A 86 30.17 13.19 -1.80
CA GLY A 86 30.47 13.70 -0.46
C GLY A 86 30.12 15.17 -0.20
N ALA A 87 29.41 15.83 -1.12
CA ALA A 87 28.91 17.17 -0.93
C ALA A 87 27.40 17.19 -0.63
N ARG A 88 26.98 18.17 0.17
CA ARG A 88 25.57 18.49 0.40
C ARG A 88 25.09 19.44 -0.67
N TYR A 89 23.95 19.14 -1.26
CA TYR A 89 23.32 19.91 -2.31
C TYR A 89 21.95 20.38 -1.83
N ARG A 90 21.60 21.61 -2.17
CA ARG A 90 20.26 22.14 -1.97
C ARG A 90 19.61 22.32 -3.34
N LEU A 91 18.67 21.46 -3.67
CA LEU A 91 17.84 21.55 -4.85
C LEU A 91 16.56 22.29 -4.48
N GLU A 92 16.39 23.50 -5.00
CA GLU A 92 15.15 24.24 -4.86
C GLU A 92 14.40 24.15 -6.17
N ILE A 93 13.17 23.62 -6.12
CA ILE A 93 12.27 23.47 -7.27
C ILE A 93 11.06 24.37 -7.01
N GLU A 94 10.90 25.41 -7.82
CA GLU A 94 9.80 26.38 -7.73
C GLU A 94 8.74 26.12 -8.80
N ARG A 95 7.47 26.24 -8.45
CA ARG A 95 6.35 26.11 -9.38
C ARG A 95 6.15 27.43 -10.12
N THR A 96 6.45 27.44 -11.42
CA THR A 96 6.17 28.54 -12.34
C THR A 96 4.81 28.34 -13.03
N SER A 97 4.39 29.33 -13.81
CA SER A 97 3.19 29.23 -14.66
C SER A 97 3.29 28.14 -15.75
N GLU A 98 4.50 27.65 -16.04
CA GLU A 98 4.75 26.64 -17.07
C GLU A 98 5.08 25.24 -16.51
N GLY A 99 5.32 25.11 -15.20
CA GLY A 99 5.72 23.85 -14.58
C GLY A 99 6.57 24.04 -13.33
N PHE A 100 7.47 23.11 -13.04
CA PHE A 100 8.45 23.23 -11.94
C PHE A 100 9.83 23.58 -12.50
N ALA A 101 10.52 24.58 -11.93
CA ALA A 101 11.84 25.04 -12.34
C ALA A 101 12.81 24.96 -11.15
N ALA A 102 14.00 24.38 -11.35
CA ALA A 102 15.05 24.38 -10.33
C ALA A 102 15.94 25.63 -10.42
N GLY A 103 16.51 26.09 -9.30
CA GLY A 103 17.34 27.32 -9.20
C GLY A 103 18.50 27.42 -10.21
N ASP A 104 19.71 27.00 -9.83
CA ASP A 104 20.92 27.07 -10.70
C ASP A 104 20.87 26.11 -11.91
N LEU A 105 19.78 25.36 -12.07
CA LEU A 105 19.52 24.43 -13.16
C LEU A 105 18.16 24.77 -13.78
N ARG A 106 18.16 25.67 -14.75
CA ARG A 106 16.91 26.13 -15.39
C ARG A 106 16.40 25.09 -16.36
N CYS A 107 15.44 24.27 -15.94
CA CYS A 107 14.73 23.34 -16.81
C CYS A 107 13.31 23.84 -17.08
N ALA A 108 12.96 24.04 -18.34
CA ALA A 108 11.59 24.34 -18.76
C ALA A 108 10.95 23.06 -19.30
N ALA A 109 9.95 22.53 -18.60
CA ALA A 109 9.14 21.41 -19.05
C ALA A 109 7.66 21.76 -18.85
N ALA A 110 6.84 21.60 -19.91
CA ALA A 110 5.40 21.73 -19.80
C ALA A 110 4.83 20.52 -19.04
N LEU A 111 4.64 20.68 -17.73
CA LEU A 111 4.19 19.59 -16.86
C LEU A 111 2.68 19.66 -16.57
N PRO A 112 1.96 18.52 -16.52
CA PRO A 112 0.59 18.48 -16.00
C PRO A 112 0.56 18.83 -14.50
N GLN A 113 -0.59 19.30 -13.99
CA GLN A 113 -0.78 19.84 -12.63
C GLN A 113 -0.53 18.89 -11.42
N ALA A 114 0.09 17.73 -11.61
CA ALA A 114 0.41 16.81 -10.51
C ALA A 114 1.69 17.23 -9.76
N GLY A 115 1.74 16.98 -8.44
CA GLY A 115 2.90 17.32 -7.60
C GLY A 115 4.19 16.59 -8.02
N PRO A 116 5.37 17.14 -7.71
CA PRO A 116 6.65 16.52 -8.03
C PRO A 116 6.89 15.29 -7.14
N ALA A 117 7.41 14.21 -7.73
CA ALA A 117 7.88 13.02 -7.04
C ALA A 117 9.41 12.87 -7.21
N LEU A 118 10.13 12.62 -6.12
CA LEU A 118 11.57 12.34 -6.16
C LEU A 118 11.78 10.84 -6.19
N VAL A 119 12.45 10.30 -7.21
CA VAL A 119 12.75 8.86 -7.31
C VAL A 119 14.26 8.65 -7.32
N ALA A 120 14.82 8.06 -6.27
CA ALA A 120 16.25 7.77 -6.27
C ALA A 120 16.56 6.60 -7.21
N GLY A 121 17.43 6.82 -8.21
CA GLY A 121 18.00 5.76 -9.07
C GLY A 121 19.29 5.14 -8.50
N VAL A 122 19.75 5.59 -7.34
CA VAL A 122 21.00 5.15 -6.69
C VAL A 122 20.80 4.14 -5.57
N ARG A 123 21.92 3.52 -5.16
CA ARG A 123 22.03 2.73 -3.94
C ARG A 123 21.71 3.51 -2.65
N ARG A 124 21.97 4.83 -2.56
CA ARG A 124 21.58 5.68 -1.39
C ARG A 124 21.70 7.20 -1.67
N VAL A 125 20.67 7.99 -1.40
CA VAL A 125 20.67 9.46 -1.28
C VAL A 125 20.23 9.83 0.13
N ASN A 126 21.01 10.60 0.89
CA ASN A 126 20.54 11.12 2.17
C ASN A 126 19.85 12.46 1.94
N VAL A 127 18.53 12.53 2.06
CA VAL A 127 17.73 13.75 2.10
C VAL A 127 17.78 14.29 3.53
N HIS A 128 18.56 15.32 3.78
CA HIS A 128 18.68 15.98 5.09
C HIS A 128 17.47 16.86 5.43
N THR A 129 16.85 17.43 4.39
CA THR A 129 15.73 18.35 4.56
C THR A 129 14.80 18.25 3.36
N LEU A 130 13.51 18.04 3.61
CA LEU A 130 12.42 18.07 2.63
C LEU A 130 11.44 19.11 3.14
N ALA A 131 11.57 20.34 2.66
CA ALA A 131 10.65 21.40 3.00
C ALA A 131 9.74 21.67 1.79
N THR A 132 8.44 21.55 2.00
CA THR A 132 7.45 22.12 1.10
C THR A 132 7.02 23.45 1.68
N GLU A 133 7.29 24.54 0.97
CA GLU A 133 6.59 25.78 1.25
C GLU A 133 5.20 25.63 0.63
N ALA A 134 4.23 25.31 1.49
CA ALA A 134 2.83 25.37 1.12
C ALA A 134 2.55 26.82 0.71
N GLY A 135 2.22 27.05 -0.56
CA GLY A 135 1.36 28.19 -0.85
C GLY A 135 0.14 28.02 0.04
N ALA A 136 -0.23 29.08 0.78
CA ALA A 136 -1.24 29.05 1.85
C ALA A 136 -2.23 27.90 1.64
N ALA A 137 -2.09 26.84 2.46
CA ALA A 137 -2.97 25.68 2.37
C ALA A 137 -4.40 26.22 2.27
N PRO A 138 -5.21 25.79 1.29
CA PRO A 138 -6.56 26.30 1.16
C PRO A 138 -7.21 26.09 2.52
N SER A 139 -7.38 27.20 3.24
CA SER A 139 -7.93 27.20 4.58
C SER A 139 -9.21 26.38 4.52
N PRO A 140 -9.53 25.55 5.53
CA PRO A 140 -10.85 24.95 5.64
C PRO A 140 -11.85 26.04 5.25
N LEU A 141 -12.57 25.80 4.14
CA LEU A 141 -13.34 26.86 3.47
C LEU A 141 -13.93 27.79 4.52
N PRO A 142 -13.65 29.10 4.47
CA PRO A 142 -14.04 29.99 5.54
C PRO A 142 -15.53 29.79 5.82
N PRO A 143 -15.98 29.81 7.10
CA PRO A 143 -17.38 29.57 7.48
C PRO A 143 -18.44 30.11 6.50
N PRO A 144 -18.30 31.32 5.92
CA PRO A 144 -19.22 31.82 4.88
C PRO A 144 -19.32 30.95 3.62
N VAL A 145 -18.24 30.31 3.14
CA VAL A 145 -18.29 29.44 1.96
C VAL A 145 -18.91 28.08 2.29
N ARG A 146 -18.70 27.55 3.51
CA ARG A 146 -19.41 26.34 3.98
C ARG A 146 -20.91 26.59 4.15
N LEU A 147 -21.28 27.78 4.63
CA LEU A 147 -22.67 28.25 4.68
C LEU A 147 -23.21 28.47 3.27
N GLY A 148 -22.43 29.07 2.37
CA GLY A 148 -22.77 29.32 0.98
C GLY A 148 -23.05 28.04 0.20
N ALA A 149 -22.20 27.01 0.30
CA ALA A 149 -22.44 25.72 -0.33
C ALA A 149 -23.72 25.03 0.22
N GLY A 150 -23.96 25.14 1.53
CA GLY A 150 -25.19 24.66 2.15
C GLY A 150 -26.44 25.41 1.67
N LEU A 151 -26.33 26.74 1.52
CA LEU A 151 -27.40 27.60 1.00
C LEU A 151 -27.66 27.33 -0.49
N VAL A 152 -26.63 27.13 -1.30
CA VAL A 152 -26.76 26.75 -2.73
C VAL A 152 -27.44 25.39 -2.86
N GLY A 153 -27.08 24.41 -2.03
CA GLY A 153 -27.77 23.11 -1.98
C GLY A 153 -29.24 23.26 -1.59
N ALA A 154 -29.54 24.05 -0.56
CA ALA A 154 -30.92 24.32 -0.12
C ALA A 154 -31.73 25.06 -1.19
N LEU A 155 -31.14 26.09 -1.83
CA LEU A 155 -31.76 26.83 -2.93
C LEU A 155 -31.98 25.96 -4.16
N ALA A 156 -31.05 25.06 -4.50
CA ALA A 156 -31.23 24.10 -5.58
C ALA A 156 -32.42 23.16 -5.30
N VAL A 157 -32.52 22.63 -4.07
CA VAL A 157 -33.65 21.80 -3.62
C VAL A 157 -34.98 22.57 -3.67
N LEU A 158 -35.00 23.81 -3.17
CA LEU A 158 -36.19 24.66 -3.17
C LEU A 158 -36.61 25.07 -4.59
N THR A 159 -35.65 25.36 -5.47
CA THR A 159 -35.90 25.68 -6.88
C THR A 159 -36.46 24.46 -7.60
N LEU A 160 -35.87 23.29 -7.36
CA LEU A 160 -36.35 22.01 -7.89
C LEU A 160 -37.77 21.68 -7.41
N ALA A 161 -38.08 21.94 -6.14
CA ALA A 161 -39.42 21.79 -5.59
C ALA A 161 -40.41 22.81 -6.17
N GLY A 162 -39.97 24.05 -6.41
CA GLY A 162 -40.76 25.11 -7.05
C GLY A 162 -41.12 24.78 -8.50
N VAL A 163 -40.16 24.30 -9.28
CA VAL A 163 -40.37 23.83 -10.66
C VAL A 163 -41.35 22.65 -10.70
N GLU A 164 -41.29 21.73 -9.75
CA GLU A 164 -42.23 20.61 -9.66
C GLU A 164 -43.66 21.06 -9.35
N ARG A 165 -43.80 22.00 -8.43
CA ARG A 165 -45.09 22.59 -8.07
C ARG A 165 -45.69 23.36 -9.25
N TRP A 166 -44.86 24.10 -9.96
CA TRP A 166 -45.25 24.86 -11.15
C TRP A 166 -45.65 23.97 -12.33
N THR A 167 -44.97 22.82 -12.51
CA THR A 167 -45.30 21.86 -13.58
C THR A 167 -46.47 20.92 -13.24
N GLY A 168 -47.16 21.14 -12.11
CA GLY A 168 -48.39 20.41 -11.74
C GLY A 168 -48.19 18.95 -11.37
N ARG A 169 -46.98 18.54 -10.95
CA ARG A 169 -46.66 17.14 -10.67
C ARG A 169 -47.01 16.75 -9.22
N ARG A 170 -47.59 15.54 -9.07
CA ARG A 170 -48.07 14.99 -7.78
C ARG A 170 -46.94 14.81 -6.76
N ASN A 171 -47.31 14.90 -5.48
CA ASN A 171 -46.48 14.82 -4.26
C ASN A 171 -45.49 13.64 -4.17
N SER A 172 -45.63 12.58 -4.97
CA SER A 172 -44.71 11.42 -4.96
C SER A 172 -43.30 11.75 -5.45
N VAL A 173 -43.11 12.82 -6.24
CA VAL A 173 -41.76 13.26 -6.68
C VAL A 173 -41.06 14.11 -5.60
N ILE A 174 -41.82 14.72 -4.70
CA ILE A 174 -41.28 15.53 -3.59
C ILE A 174 -40.38 14.65 -2.71
N LEU A 175 -40.80 13.43 -2.35
CA LEU A 175 -39.98 12.47 -1.60
C LEU A 175 -38.62 12.21 -2.27
N LEU A 176 -38.57 12.06 -3.60
CA LEU A 176 -37.33 11.84 -4.35
C LEU A 176 -36.40 13.07 -4.36
N THR A 177 -36.95 14.27 -4.15
CA THR A 177 -36.19 15.52 -3.99
C THR A 177 -35.62 15.67 -2.58
N TRP A 178 -36.32 15.16 -1.56
CA TRP A 178 -35.90 15.29 -0.16
C TRP A 178 -34.97 14.18 0.33
N THR A 179 -35.07 12.95 -0.20
CA THR A 179 -34.17 11.84 0.19
C THR A 179 -32.68 12.21 0.05
N PRO A 180 -32.23 12.86 -1.04
CA PRO A 180 -30.83 13.23 -1.20
C PRO A 180 -30.42 14.42 -0.32
N ALA A 181 -31.36 15.31 0.03
CA ALA A 181 -31.13 16.36 1.03
C ALA A 181 -30.94 15.78 2.43
N LEU A 182 -31.73 14.76 2.80
CA LEU A 182 -31.57 14.02 4.06
C LEU A 182 -30.25 13.21 4.08
N LEU A 183 -29.90 12.56 2.97
CA LEU A 183 -28.60 11.90 2.81
C LEU A 183 -27.43 12.90 2.90
N GLY A 184 -27.58 14.08 2.28
CA GLY A 184 -26.61 15.16 2.32
C GLY A 184 -26.40 15.71 3.73
N VAL A 185 -27.45 15.78 4.57
CA VAL A 185 -27.32 16.16 5.99
C VAL A 185 -26.54 15.09 6.78
N ALA A 186 -26.78 13.80 6.53
CA ALA A 186 -26.01 12.72 7.14
C ALA A 186 -24.53 12.76 6.69
N LEU A 187 -24.27 12.97 5.40
CA LEU A 187 -22.92 13.11 4.83
C LEU A 187 -22.19 14.37 5.30
N ARG A 188 -22.91 15.46 5.63
CA ARG A 188 -22.32 16.68 6.19
C ARG A 188 -21.89 16.53 7.65
N ARG A 189 -22.47 15.55 8.36
CA ARG A 189 -22.05 15.15 9.71
C ARG A 189 -20.90 14.13 9.69
N ALA A 190 -20.75 13.40 8.59
CA ALA A 190 -19.56 12.60 8.36
C ALA A 190 -18.38 13.51 7.99
N ASP A 191 -17.18 13.13 8.41
CA ASP A 191 -15.98 13.82 7.96
C ASP A 191 -15.84 13.62 6.43
N PRO A 192 -15.89 14.68 5.61
CA PRO A 192 -15.79 14.55 4.16
C PRO A 192 -14.45 13.97 3.72
N ALA A 193 -13.37 14.13 4.49
CA ALA A 193 -12.10 13.45 4.22
C ALA A 193 -12.24 11.95 4.44
N MET A 194 -12.88 11.53 5.54
CA MET A 194 -13.17 10.12 5.81
C MET A 194 -14.11 9.50 4.77
N VAL A 195 -15.10 10.25 4.26
CA VAL A 195 -16.00 9.77 3.19
C VAL A 195 -15.29 9.71 1.85
N ALA A 196 -14.50 10.72 1.48
CA ALA A 196 -13.70 10.72 0.26
C ALA A 196 -12.66 9.60 0.28
N GLU A 197 -12.04 9.36 1.45
CA GLU A 197 -11.12 8.26 1.68
C GLU A 197 -11.82 6.89 1.64
N ALA A 198 -12.96 6.73 2.31
CA ALA A 198 -13.74 5.49 2.31
C ALA A 198 -14.26 5.14 0.91
N LEU A 199 -14.66 6.16 0.14
CA LEU A 199 -15.10 6.00 -1.24
C LEU A 199 -13.93 5.96 -2.24
N ARG A 200 -12.70 6.23 -1.79
CA ARG A 200 -11.47 6.32 -2.60
C ARG A 200 -11.67 7.18 -3.86
N MET A 201 -12.31 8.34 -3.69
CA MET A 201 -12.54 9.30 -4.78
C MET A 201 -11.59 10.51 -4.63
N PRO A 202 -10.30 10.39 -5.01
CA PRO A 202 -9.31 11.45 -4.81
C PRO A 202 -9.64 12.73 -5.59
N ALA A 203 -10.37 12.62 -6.70
CA ALA A 203 -10.84 13.76 -7.49
C ALA A 203 -11.95 14.57 -6.81
N LEU A 204 -12.45 14.11 -5.66
CA LEU A 204 -13.52 14.73 -4.89
C LEU A 204 -13.04 15.14 -3.49
N ASP A 205 -11.75 15.41 -3.33
CA ASP A 205 -11.09 15.96 -2.12
C ASP A 205 -11.61 17.36 -1.67
N THR A 206 -12.67 17.85 -2.31
CA THR A 206 -13.20 19.21 -2.17
C THR A 206 -14.64 19.22 -1.64
N PRO A 207 -15.13 20.39 -1.15
CA PRO A 207 -16.53 20.63 -0.76
C PRO A 207 -17.60 20.21 -1.78
N TRP A 208 -17.21 19.92 -3.02
CA TRP A 208 -18.06 19.40 -4.07
C TRP A 208 -18.50 17.95 -3.84
N LEU A 209 -17.81 17.13 -3.04
CA LEU A 209 -18.25 15.76 -2.74
C LEU A 209 -19.64 15.74 -2.10
N ALA A 210 -19.87 16.59 -1.10
CA ALA A 210 -21.16 16.71 -0.43
C ALA A 210 -22.25 17.20 -1.38
N VAL A 211 -21.92 18.12 -2.30
CA VAL A 211 -22.84 18.63 -3.31
C VAL A 211 -23.12 17.58 -4.38
N ALA A 212 -22.12 16.88 -4.89
CA ALA A 212 -22.25 15.84 -5.90
C ALA A 212 -23.02 14.62 -5.37
N ALA A 213 -22.73 14.19 -4.13
CA ALA A 213 -23.41 13.07 -3.49
C ALA A 213 -24.86 13.41 -3.12
N ALA A 214 -25.18 14.67 -2.78
CA ALA A 214 -26.54 15.09 -2.45
C ALA A 214 -27.36 15.49 -3.71
N VAL A 215 -26.76 16.18 -4.67
CA VAL A 215 -27.47 16.73 -5.84
C VAL A 215 -27.47 15.75 -7.00
N GLY A 216 -26.37 15.03 -7.22
CA GLY A 216 -26.21 14.11 -8.35
C GLY A 216 -27.29 13.02 -8.42
N PRO A 217 -27.51 12.22 -7.36
CA PRO A 217 -28.57 11.22 -7.34
C PRO A 217 -29.98 11.83 -7.48
N ALA A 218 -30.22 13.00 -6.89
CA ALA A 218 -31.50 13.71 -6.99
C ALA A 218 -31.83 14.12 -8.42
N VAL A 219 -30.86 14.77 -9.08
CA VAL A 219 -30.97 15.22 -10.47
C VAL A 219 -31.06 14.01 -11.39
N GLY A 220 -30.22 12.99 -11.20
CA GLY A 220 -30.25 11.75 -11.97
C GLY A 220 -31.61 11.06 -11.89
N LEU A 221 -32.16 10.92 -10.68
CA LEU A 221 -33.47 10.28 -10.46
C LEU A 221 -34.62 11.09 -11.08
N LYS A 222 -34.56 12.42 -11.02
CA LYS A 222 -35.54 13.27 -11.73
C LYS A 222 -35.42 13.18 -13.23
N LEU A 223 -34.20 13.16 -13.77
CA LEU A 223 -33.97 12.95 -15.20
C LEU A 223 -34.48 11.57 -15.63
N LEU A 224 -34.32 10.53 -14.81
CA LEU A 224 -34.88 9.20 -15.04
C LEU A 224 -36.42 9.20 -15.04
N VAL A 225 -37.05 9.88 -14.09
CA VAL A 225 -38.51 10.04 -14.03
C VAL A 225 -39.02 10.84 -15.23
N GLU A 226 -38.37 11.94 -15.58
CA GLU A 226 -38.70 12.77 -16.74
C GLU A 226 -38.55 12.01 -18.05
N ALA A 227 -37.44 11.30 -18.20
CA ALA A 227 -37.19 10.41 -19.30
C ALA A 227 -38.30 9.35 -19.39
N GLY A 228 -38.66 8.70 -18.28
CA GLY A 228 -39.77 7.73 -18.22
C GLY A 228 -41.10 8.30 -18.71
N MET A 229 -41.42 9.53 -18.31
CA MET A 229 -42.65 10.22 -18.73
C MET A 229 -42.62 10.58 -20.23
N ARG A 230 -41.47 11.04 -20.74
CA ARG A 230 -41.27 11.36 -22.18
C ARG A 230 -41.12 10.13 -23.08
N MET A 231 -40.71 8.99 -22.52
CA MET A 231 -40.56 7.71 -23.24
C MET A 231 -41.88 7.11 -23.70
N ARG A 232 -43.03 7.58 -23.18
CA ARG A 232 -44.33 7.29 -23.79
C ARG A 232 -44.48 7.86 -25.21
N ALA A 233 -43.68 8.87 -25.57
CA ALA A 233 -43.73 9.55 -26.87
C ALA A 233 -42.46 9.35 -27.73
N THR A 234 -41.23 9.35 -27.16
CA THR A 234 -39.97 9.21 -27.93
C THR A 234 -38.86 8.47 -27.18
N PRO A 235 -38.65 7.15 -27.38
CA PRO A 235 -37.68 6.36 -26.62
C PRO A 235 -36.21 6.71 -26.89
N VAL A 236 -35.87 7.08 -28.13
CA VAL A 236 -34.48 7.34 -28.56
C VAL A 236 -33.84 8.51 -27.80
N ARG A 237 -34.59 9.61 -27.60
CA ARG A 237 -34.08 10.81 -26.92
C ARG A 237 -33.81 10.58 -25.44
N ALA A 238 -34.62 9.75 -24.79
CA ALA A 238 -34.45 9.39 -23.38
C ALA A 238 -33.24 8.48 -23.16
N VAL A 239 -33.05 7.48 -24.03
CA VAL A 239 -31.87 6.61 -24.00
C VAL A 239 -30.59 7.43 -24.22
N ALA A 240 -30.58 8.36 -25.18
CA ALA A 240 -29.45 9.25 -25.43
C ALA A 240 -29.13 10.16 -24.24
N ALA A 241 -30.16 10.72 -23.58
CA ALA A 241 -29.97 11.57 -22.40
C ALA A 241 -29.35 10.80 -21.21
N LEU A 242 -29.77 9.55 -21.00
CA LEU A 242 -29.22 8.71 -19.93
C LEU A 242 -27.80 8.23 -20.23
N ALA A 243 -27.50 7.93 -21.49
CA ALA A 243 -26.12 7.65 -21.93
C ALA A 243 -25.20 8.87 -21.74
N GLY A 244 -25.67 10.07 -22.10
CA GLY A 244 -24.91 11.32 -21.89
C GLY A 244 -24.68 11.65 -20.41
N GLY A 245 -25.68 11.44 -19.55
CA GLY A 245 -25.55 11.61 -18.10
C GLY A 245 -24.55 10.63 -17.48
N ALA A 246 -24.54 9.37 -17.95
CA ALA A 246 -23.57 8.39 -17.50
C ALA A 246 -22.13 8.70 -17.96
N ALA A 247 -21.96 9.27 -19.17
CA ALA A 247 -20.66 9.74 -19.64
C ALA A 247 -20.11 10.92 -18.81
N LEU A 248 -20.98 11.84 -18.36
CA LEU A 248 -20.58 12.91 -17.43
C LEU A 248 -20.18 12.36 -16.06
N LEU A 249 -20.90 11.36 -15.54
CA LEU A 249 -20.54 10.67 -14.31
C LEU A 249 -19.17 9.97 -14.44
N SER A 250 -18.87 9.38 -15.60
CA SER A 250 -17.56 8.78 -15.89
C SER A 250 -16.42 9.79 -15.77
N ALA A 251 -16.61 11.02 -16.28
CA ALA A 251 -15.61 12.08 -16.14
C ALA A 251 -15.39 12.46 -14.67
N ALA A 252 -16.48 12.59 -13.90
CA ALA A 252 -16.43 12.90 -12.47
C ALA A 252 -15.74 11.82 -11.62
N LEU A 253 -15.84 10.55 -12.01
CA LEU A 253 -15.18 9.43 -11.32
C LEU A 253 -13.70 9.27 -11.67
N GLY A 254 -13.15 10.18 -12.48
CA GLY A 254 -11.74 10.14 -12.91
C GLY A 254 -11.50 9.04 -13.94
N ALA A 255 -12.34 8.98 -14.97
CA ALA A 255 -12.11 8.10 -16.12
C ALA A 255 -10.73 8.40 -16.74
N THR A 256 -9.87 7.39 -16.74
CA THR A 256 -8.52 7.50 -17.31
C THR A 256 -8.46 6.90 -18.71
N LYS A 257 -9.50 6.18 -19.15
CA LYS A 257 -9.53 5.45 -20.42
C LYS A 257 -10.87 5.62 -21.15
N PRO A 258 -10.87 5.63 -22.50
CA PRO A 258 -12.10 5.63 -23.30
C PRO A 258 -13.05 4.48 -22.97
N LEU A 259 -12.50 3.35 -22.51
CA LEU A 259 -13.27 2.17 -22.11
C LEU A 259 -14.16 2.43 -20.89
N ALA A 260 -13.78 3.36 -20.00
CA ALA A 260 -14.64 3.80 -18.90
C ALA A 260 -15.91 4.48 -19.44
N LEU A 261 -15.74 5.45 -20.35
CA LEU A 261 -16.84 6.17 -20.99
C LEU A 261 -17.77 5.22 -21.75
N ALA A 262 -17.20 4.24 -22.46
CA ALA A 262 -17.99 3.21 -23.16
C ALA A 262 -18.80 2.34 -22.17
N GLY A 263 -18.18 1.90 -21.07
CA GLY A 263 -18.85 1.11 -20.03
C GLY A 263 -20.02 1.87 -19.38
N PHE A 264 -19.78 3.09 -18.89
CA PHE A 264 -20.84 3.90 -18.30
C PHE A 264 -21.90 4.30 -19.32
N GLY A 265 -21.52 4.63 -20.56
CA GLY A 265 -22.46 4.91 -21.65
C GLY A 265 -23.39 3.71 -21.93
N LEU A 266 -22.85 2.50 -21.95
CA LEU A 266 -23.61 1.25 -22.07
C LEU A 266 -24.60 1.10 -20.90
N SER A 267 -24.18 1.38 -19.67
CA SER A 267 -25.07 1.37 -18.50
C SER A 267 -26.21 2.36 -18.59
N GLY A 268 -25.91 3.60 -19.00
CA GLY A 268 -26.91 4.64 -19.17
C GLY A 268 -27.94 4.26 -20.25
N ALA A 269 -27.48 3.73 -21.38
CA ALA A 269 -28.36 3.26 -22.44
C ALA A 269 -29.24 2.09 -21.99
N ALA A 270 -28.65 1.11 -21.33
CA ALA A 270 -29.34 -0.05 -20.78
C ALA A 270 -30.42 0.34 -19.75
N LEU A 271 -30.12 1.28 -18.86
CA LEU A 271 -31.09 1.83 -17.91
C LEU A 271 -32.25 2.53 -18.62
N GLY A 272 -31.98 3.23 -19.73
CA GLY A 272 -33.02 3.77 -20.60
C GLY A 272 -33.93 2.69 -21.18
N VAL A 273 -33.37 1.56 -21.62
CA VAL A 273 -34.15 0.41 -22.11
C VAL A 273 -34.99 -0.22 -20.99
N VAL A 274 -34.46 -0.36 -19.78
CA VAL A 274 -35.21 -0.85 -18.61
C VAL A 274 -36.43 0.05 -18.36
N LEU A 275 -36.23 1.36 -18.30
CA LEU A 275 -37.32 2.31 -18.08
C LEU A 275 -38.35 2.27 -19.22
N TRP A 276 -37.92 2.26 -20.47
CA TRP A 276 -38.80 2.15 -21.62
C TRP A 276 -39.65 0.88 -21.58
N ALA A 277 -39.04 -0.26 -21.28
CA ALA A 277 -39.71 -1.55 -21.22
C ALA A 277 -40.78 -1.58 -20.12
N ASN A 278 -40.48 -1.02 -18.94
CA ASN A 278 -41.44 -0.92 -17.84
C ASN A 278 -42.58 0.06 -18.13
N VAL A 279 -42.31 1.21 -18.75
CA VAL A 279 -43.34 2.17 -19.17
C VAL A 279 -44.28 1.57 -20.22
N ASN A 280 -43.77 0.67 -21.06
CA ASN A 280 -44.52 -0.01 -22.13
C ASN A 280 -44.89 -1.47 -21.78
N ALA A 281 -44.92 -1.84 -20.50
CA ALA A 281 -45.14 -3.21 -20.06
C ALA A 281 -46.43 -3.83 -20.66
N ALA A 282 -47.50 -3.05 -20.76
CA ALA A 282 -48.77 -3.49 -21.36
C ALA A 282 -48.69 -3.81 -22.87
N ARG A 283 -47.71 -3.22 -23.59
CA ARG A 283 -47.53 -3.40 -25.04
C ARG A 283 -46.47 -4.46 -25.37
N LEU A 284 -45.60 -4.77 -24.42
CA LEU A 284 -44.46 -5.66 -24.61
C LEU A 284 -44.74 -7.03 -23.97
N ARG A 285 -45.05 -8.02 -24.80
CA ARG A 285 -45.36 -9.40 -24.34
C ARG A 285 -44.27 -10.03 -23.47
N ARG A 286 -43.01 -9.59 -23.60
CA ARG A 286 -41.85 -10.08 -22.85
C ARG A 286 -41.12 -8.98 -22.09
N PHE A 287 -41.83 -7.95 -21.62
CA PHE A 287 -41.20 -6.79 -20.98
C PHE A 287 -40.31 -7.16 -19.78
N ASN A 288 -40.68 -8.18 -18.99
CA ASN A 288 -39.87 -8.67 -17.88
C ASN A 288 -38.50 -9.17 -18.34
N LEU A 289 -38.47 -10.00 -19.40
CA LEU A 289 -37.22 -10.53 -19.94
C LEU A 289 -36.35 -9.42 -20.56
N ILE A 290 -36.98 -8.49 -21.27
CA ILE A 290 -36.29 -7.32 -21.84
C ILE A 290 -35.69 -6.45 -20.73
N SER A 291 -36.45 -6.19 -19.67
CA SER A 291 -36.01 -5.40 -18.52
C SER A 291 -34.87 -6.09 -17.78
N LEU A 292 -34.98 -7.41 -17.55
CA LEU A 292 -33.92 -8.19 -16.89
C LEU A 292 -32.64 -8.23 -17.73
N ALA A 293 -32.76 -8.48 -19.04
CA ALA A 293 -31.61 -8.48 -19.94
C ALA A 293 -30.93 -7.11 -20.01
N ALA A 294 -31.71 -6.04 -20.15
CA ALA A 294 -31.18 -4.67 -20.14
C ALA A 294 -30.53 -4.34 -18.78
N PHE A 295 -31.13 -4.73 -17.65
CA PHE A 295 -30.52 -4.55 -16.34
C PHE A 295 -29.17 -5.28 -16.22
N ALA A 296 -29.09 -6.53 -16.68
CA ALA A 296 -27.84 -7.29 -16.68
C ALA A 296 -26.74 -6.63 -17.54
N VAL A 297 -27.09 -6.15 -18.74
CA VAL A 297 -26.19 -5.34 -19.58
C VAL A 297 -25.77 -4.06 -18.87
N GLY A 298 -26.69 -3.41 -18.16
CA GLY A 298 -26.42 -2.20 -17.41
C GLY A 298 -25.41 -2.40 -16.29
N VAL A 299 -25.55 -3.49 -15.53
CA VAL A 299 -24.59 -3.89 -14.48
C VAL A 299 -23.24 -4.25 -15.09
N ALA A 300 -23.20 -5.00 -16.19
CA ALA A 300 -21.95 -5.34 -16.87
C ALA A 300 -21.22 -4.10 -17.43
N GLY A 301 -21.95 -3.15 -18.01
CA GLY A 301 -21.40 -1.86 -18.43
C GLY A 301 -20.84 -1.05 -17.26
N LEU A 302 -21.49 -1.12 -16.09
CA LEU A 302 -21.14 -0.31 -14.93
C LEU A 302 -19.86 -0.86 -14.29
N GLU A 303 -19.76 -2.19 -14.25
CA GLU A 303 -18.58 -2.93 -13.86
C GLU A 303 -17.38 -2.62 -14.76
N LEU A 304 -17.57 -2.68 -16.09
CA LEU A 304 -16.54 -2.31 -17.06
C LEU A 304 -16.13 -0.84 -16.91
N GLY A 305 -17.11 0.06 -16.74
CA GLY A 305 -16.88 1.48 -16.52
C GLY A 305 -16.03 1.74 -15.28
N ALA A 306 -16.45 1.19 -14.14
CA ALA A 306 -15.78 1.35 -12.86
C ALA A 306 -14.33 0.83 -12.89
N ARG A 307 -14.06 -0.34 -13.50
CA ARG A 307 -12.70 -0.90 -13.65
C ARG A 307 -11.68 0.05 -14.27
N HIS A 308 -12.14 0.98 -15.10
CA HIS A 308 -11.29 1.93 -15.82
C HIS A 308 -11.33 3.36 -15.24
N THR A 309 -11.76 3.49 -13.99
CA THR A 309 -11.70 4.73 -13.21
C THR A 309 -10.68 4.61 -12.09
N LEU A 310 -10.12 5.74 -11.64
CA LEU A 310 -9.28 5.77 -10.43
C LEU A 310 -10.04 5.25 -9.20
N THR A 311 -11.33 5.54 -9.12
CA THR A 311 -12.21 5.08 -8.04
C THR A 311 -12.34 3.56 -8.02
N GLY A 312 -12.62 2.92 -9.16
CA GLY A 312 -12.73 1.47 -9.22
C GLY A 312 -11.40 0.75 -9.02
N VAL A 313 -10.29 1.35 -9.45
CA VAL A 313 -8.94 0.89 -9.06
C VAL A 313 -8.77 1.01 -7.54
N GLY A 314 -9.19 2.13 -6.96
CA GLY A 314 -9.19 2.38 -5.52
C GLY A 314 -10.00 1.35 -4.73
N TRP A 315 -11.20 0.99 -5.19
CA TRP A 315 -12.00 -0.09 -4.58
C TRP A 315 -11.33 -1.45 -4.73
N SER A 316 -10.72 -1.73 -5.87
CA SER A 316 -9.99 -2.98 -6.09
C SER A 316 -8.76 -3.10 -5.19
N VAL A 317 -8.08 -1.99 -4.94
CA VAL A 317 -6.92 -1.92 -4.04
C VAL A 317 -7.35 -1.93 -2.57
N ALA A 318 -8.38 -1.17 -2.18
CA ALA A 318 -8.84 -1.09 -0.80
C ALA A 318 -9.50 -2.40 -0.33
N TYR A 319 -10.26 -3.03 -1.22
CA TYR A 319 -10.81 -4.36 -0.99
C TYR A 319 -9.77 -5.47 -1.23
N GLY A 320 -8.59 -5.13 -1.76
CA GLY A 320 -7.52 -6.06 -2.05
C GLY A 320 -6.40 -6.04 -0.98
N TRP A 321 -6.16 -7.07 -0.16
CA TRP A 321 -6.61 -8.47 -0.21
C TRP A 321 -6.57 -9.06 -1.64
N SER A 322 -5.73 -8.48 -2.51
CA SER A 322 -5.99 -8.41 -3.95
C SER A 322 -5.85 -9.75 -4.65
N TRP A 323 -6.98 -10.27 -5.14
CA TRP A 323 -7.02 -11.20 -6.27
C TRP A 323 -6.64 -10.47 -7.58
N VAL A 324 -5.46 -9.85 -7.62
CA VAL A 324 -4.91 -9.27 -8.85
C VAL A 324 -4.50 -10.42 -9.76
N ASP A 325 -4.95 -10.36 -11.02
CA ASP A 325 -4.54 -11.25 -12.09
C ASP A 325 -3.04 -11.54 -12.02
N GLU A 326 -2.65 -12.81 -12.08
CA GLU A 326 -1.25 -13.28 -12.21
C GLU A 326 -0.47 -12.52 -13.31
N ALA A 327 -1.16 -11.92 -14.28
CA ALA A 327 -0.57 -11.16 -15.38
C ALA A 327 -0.09 -9.73 -14.99
N ALA A 328 -0.62 -9.14 -13.92
CA ALA A 328 -0.17 -7.82 -13.42
C ALA A 328 0.77 -7.93 -12.20
N ASP A 329 1.08 -9.16 -11.79
CA ASP A 329 1.69 -9.54 -10.50
C ASP A 329 3.23 -9.56 -10.50
N ARG A 330 3.89 -9.00 -11.52
CA ARG A 330 5.36 -8.98 -11.58
C ARG A 330 6.02 -7.78 -10.89
N ASP A 331 5.27 -6.76 -10.50
CA ASP A 331 5.90 -5.48 -10.09
C ASP A 331 5.21 -4.73 -8.94
N ARG A 332 4.21 -5.30 -8.24
CA ARG A 332 3.54 -4.60 -7.13
C ARG A 332 3.67 -5.37 -5.81
N SER A 333 4.02 -4.60 -4.78
CA SER A 333 4.47 -5.02 -3.45
C SER A 333 3.62 -6.08 -2.76
N SER A 334 4.30 -7.02 -2.11
CA SER A 334 3.85 -8.12 -1.25
C SER A 334 3.08 -7.72 0.04
N SER A 335 2.36 -6.60 0.06
CA SER A 335 1.87 -5.99 1.30
C SER A 335 0.42 -6.35 1.68
N SER A 336 -0.24 -7.26 0.96
CA SER A 336 -1.58 -7.71 1.29
C SER A 336 -1.54 -9.07 2.01
N PRO A 337 -2.15 -9.22 3.22
CA PRO A 337 -2.20 -10.49 3.94
C PRO A 337 -2.67 -11.70 3.12
N VAL A 338 -3.53 -11.50 2.11
CA VAL A 338 -3.97 -12.58 1.19
C VAL A 338 -2.85 -13.12 0.34
N HIS A 339 -1.97 -12.25 -0.16
CA HIS A 339 -0.87 -12.69 -1.00
C HIS A 339 0.06 -13.59 -0.19
N ASP A 340 0.30 -13.24 1.07
CA ASP A 340 1.06 -14.09 2.00
C ASP A 340 0.37 -15.45 2.18
N PHE A 341 -0.95 -15.46 2.39
CA PHE A 341 -1.71 -16.71 2.57
C PHE A 341 -1.73 -17.59 1.33
N LEU A 342 -1.86 -16.99 0.14
CA LEU A 342 -1.78 -17.71 -1.13
C LEU A 342 -0.37 -18.23 -1.38
N GLY A 343 0.66 -17.44 -1.04
CA GLY A 343 2.06 -17.86 -1.08
C GLY A 343 2.31 -19.10 -0.20
N LEU A 344 1.87 -19.04 1.06
CA LEU A 344 1.90 -20.15 2.00
C LEU A 344 1.16 -21.38 1.47
N ALA A 345 -0.05 -21.20 0.93
CA ALA A 345 -0.86 -22.30 0.42
C ALA A 345 -0.30 -22.93 -0.88
N ARG A 346 0.31 -22.13 -1.76
CA ARG A 346 0.99 -22.62 -2.97
C ARG A 346 2.28 -23.36 -2.60
N GLY A 347 2.98 -22.91 -1.55
CA GLY A 347 4.23 -23.48 -1.06
C GLY A 347 5.36 -23.47 -2.10
N LYS A 348 5.32 -22.58 -3.10
CA LYS A 348 6.37 -22.51 -4.12
C LYS A 348 7.43 -21.53 -3.66
N HIS A 349 8.67 -22.01 -3.59
CA HIS A 349 9.82 -21.13 -3.48
C HIS A 349 9.98 -20.29 -4.76
N THR A 350 10.50 -19.09 -4.60
CA THR A 350 10.64 -18.09 -5.67
C THR A 350 12.10 -17.70 -5.85
N ALA A 351 12.42 -17.19 -7.04
CA ALA A 351 13.75 -16.64 -7.32
C ALA A 351 13.83 -15.18 -6.82
N TYR A 352 14.83 -14.89 -6.00
CA TYR A 352 15.11 -13.52 -5.56
C TYR A 352 15.92 -12.74 -6.63
N PRO A 353 15.74 -11.41 -6.78
CA PRO A 353 14.66 -10.58 -6.23
C PRO A 353 13.39 -10.59 -7.10
N SER A 354 13.44 -11.21 -8.28
CA SER A 354 12.47 -11.01 -9.37
C SER A 354 11.10 -11.71 -9.18
N ALA A 355 11.02 -12.72 -8.31
CA ALA A 355 9.79 -13.44 -8.02
C ALA A 355 9.39 -13.41 -6.53
N GLY A 356 10.14 -12.69 -5.69
CA GLY A 356 9.85 -12.52 -4.27
C GLY A 356 10.36 -13.66 -3.39
N TYR A 357 9.59 -13.97 -2.33
CA TYR A 357 9.95 -14.85 -1.23
C TYR A 357 8.86 -15.90 -0.94
N PRO A 358 9.17 -17.02 -0.27
CA PRO A 358 10.48 -17.44 0.26
C PRO A 358 11.46 -17.93 -0.82
N VAL A 359 12.77 -17.71 -0.61
CA VAL A 359 13.80 -17.96 -1.62
C VAL A 359 14.00 -19.46 -1.84
N ALA A 360 14.13 -19.87 -3.11
CA ALA A 360 14.52 -21.23 -3.46
C ALA A 360 15.88 -21.60 -2.85
N PHE A 361 15.96 -22.78 -2.26
CA PHE A 361 17.19 -23.33 -1.68
C PHE A 361 17.69 -24.54 -2.48
N GLY A 362 19.00 -24.76 -2.42
CA GLY A 362 19.66 -25.89 -3.07
C GLY A 362 19.82 -27.11 -2.15
N PRO A 363 20.37 -28.22 -2.70
CA PRO A 363 20.84 -29.35 -1.89
C PRO A 363 21.79 -28.91 -0.78
N ARG A 364 21.86 -29.69 0.31
CA ARG A 364 22.78 -29.48 1.46
C ARG A 364 24.24 -29.39 0.99
N GLN A 365 24.90 -28.29 1.31
CA GLN A 365 26.28 -27.97 0.91
C GLN A 365 27.29 -28.11 2.05
N ALA A 366 26.83 -28.15 3.30
CA ALA A 366 27.67 -28.26 4.48
C ALA A 366 27.13 -29.29 5.48
N PRO A 367 27.97 -29.80 6.42
CA PRO A 367 27.52 -30.74 7.46
C PRO A 367 26.40 -30.17 8.33
N VAL A 368 26.50 -28.89 8.71
CA VAL A 368 25.51 -28.16 9.49
C VAL A 368 24.75 -27.20 8.59
N ARG A 369 23.42 -27.26 8.62
CA ARG A 369 22.53 -26.31 7.95
C ARG A 369 21.82 -25.42 8.97
N LEU A 370 22.07 -24.12 8.87
CA LEU A 370 21.35 -23.10 9.62
C LEU A 370 20.29 -22.45 8.73
N VAL A 371 19.03 -22.47 9.16
CA VAL A 371 17.94 -21.77 8.47
C VAL A 371 17.61 -20.48 9.21
N ALA A 372 17.71 -19.34 8.51
CA ALA A 372 17.41 -18.03 9.06
C ALA A 372 16.00 -17.56 8.66
N PHE A 373 15.06 -17.58 9.60
CA PHE A 373 13.72 -17.02 9.45
C PHE A 373 13.64 -15.58 9.97
N GLY A 374 12.72 -14.80 9.40
CA GLY A 374 12.39 -13.48 9.91
C GLY A 374 11.66 -12.60 8.91
N GLY A 375 11.62 -11.30 9.21
CA GLY A 375 10.95 -10.29 8.40
C GLY A 375 11.80 -9.72 7.27
N SER A 376 11.56 -8.45 6.95
CA SER A 376 12.27 -7.71 5.90
C SER A 376 13.76 -7.54 6.18
N SER A 377 14.18 -7.45 7.44
CA SER A 377 15.59 -7.37 7.84
C SER A 377 16.34 -8.70 7.77
N THR A 378 15.65 -9.82 7.54
CA THR A 378 16.30 -11.13 7.32
C THR A 378 16.53 -11.38 5.83
N GLY A 379 15.54 -11.06 5.01
CA GLY A 379 15.67 -11.14 3.56
C GLY A 379 14.44 -10.55 2.93
N GLY A 380 14.39 -9.25 2.66
CA GLY A 380 13.33 -8.70 1.81
C GLY A 380 12.79 -7.34 2.21
N ALA A 381 13.64 -6.43 2.66
CA ALA A 381 13.35 -5.01 2.55
C ALA A 381 13.43 -4.60 1.08
N SER A 382 12.43 -3.87 0.57
CA SER A 382 12.40 -3.36 -0.82
C SER A 382 13.60 -2.49 -1.21
N HIS A 383 14.44 -2.13 -0.23
CA HIS A 383 15.62 -1.29 -0.38
C HIS A 383 16.88 -2.08 -0.77
N ASN A 384 16.88 -3.40 -0.61
CA ASN A 384 18.03 -4.24 -0.93
C ASN A 384 17.70 -5.10 -2.15
N SER A 385 18.64 -5.16 -3.09
CA SER A 385 18.53 -5.96 -4.32
C SER A 385 19.39 -7.22 -4.31
N SER A 386 20.21 -7.41 -3.27
CA SER A 386 21.07 -8.57 -3.09
C SER A 386 20.81 -9.25 -1.74
N LEU A 387 20.78 -10.59 -1.72
CA LEU A 387 20.71 -11.37 -0.47
C LEU A 387 22.01 -11.27 0.33
N ASP A 388 23.12 -10.98 -0.34
CA ASP A 388 24.46 -10.88 0.26
C ASP A 388 24.60 -9.69 1.22
N GLU A 389 23.64 -8.75 1.15
CA GLU A 389 23.61 -7.57 2.01
C GLU A 389 22.99 -7.85 3.39
N PHE A 390 22.27 -8.95 3.55
CA PHE A 390 21.56 -9.28 4.78
C PHE A 390 22.42 -10.07 5.76
N TYR A 391 22.06 -10.01 7.04
CA TYR A 391 22.80 -10.68 8.11
C TYR A 391 22.99 -12.19 7.90
N PRO A 392 22.06 -12.97 7.29
CA PRO A 392 22.29 -14.40 7.08
C PRO A 392 23.47 -14.69 6.15
N ALA A 393 23.67 -13.91 5.08
CA ALA A 393 24.83 -14.06 4.21
C ALA A 393 26.13 -13.71 4.95
N ARG A 394 26.09 -12.69 5.81
CA ARG A 394 27.23 -12.36 6.69
C ARG A 394 27.52 -13.44 7.72
N MET A 395 26.50 -14.14 8.21
CA MET A 395 26.69 -15.31 9.09
C MET A 395 27.36 -16.45 8.34
N ASP A 396 26.97 -16.71 7.09
CA ASP A 396 27.58 -17.73 6.22
C ASP A 396 29.10 -17.48 6.09
N GLU A 397 29.48 -16.24 5.77
CA GLU A 397 30.88 -15.80 5.69
C GLU A 397 31.64 -16.02 7.01
N LEU A 398 31.02 -15.71 8.15
CA LEU A 398 31.64 -15.76 9.49
C LEU A 398 31.73 -17.18 10.07
N LEU A 399 30.82 -18.07 9.70
CA LEU A 399 30.79 -19.46 10.15
C LEU A 399 31.70 -20.36 9.31
N GLY A 400 31.93 -20.00 8.06
CA GLY A 400 32.81 -20.72 7.15
C GLY A 400 32.20 -22.03 6.63
N PRO A 401 32.99 -22.85 5.90
CA PRO A 401 32.45 -23.93 5.06
C PRO A 401 31.84 -25.11 5.82
N GLY A 402 31.99 -25.17 7.14
CA GLY A 402 31.37 -26.20 7.97
C GLY A 402 29.88 -25.98 8.23
N VAL A 403 29.38 -24.77 7.96
CA VAL A 403 27.97 -24.39 8.13
C VAL A 403 27.47 -23.72 6.86
N GLU A 404 26.34 -24.16 6.34
CA GLU A 404 25.61 -23.42 5.30
C GLU A 404 24.47 -22.63 5.95
N VAL A 405 24.31 -21.37 5.57
CA VAL A 405 23.22 -20.52 6.03
C VAL A 405 22.19 -20.31 4.93
N VAL A 406 20.98 -20.82 5.14
CA VAL A 406 19.85 -20.69 4.21
C VAL A 406 18.96 -19.54 4.66
N ASN A 407 18.94 -18.45 3.89
CA ASN A 407 18.06 -17.32 4.14
C ASN A 407 16.61 -17.64 3.73
N GLN A 408 15.69 -17.61 4.69
CA GLN A 408 14.25 -17.79 4.50
C GLN A 408 13.46 -16.61 5.11
N GLY A 409 14.10 -15.44 5.23
CA GLY A 409 13.43 -14.20 5.60
C GLY A 409 12.47 -13.74 4.52
N VAL A 410 11.37 -13.08 4.93
CA VAL A 410 10.38 -12.52 4.00
C VAL A 410 9.86 -11.19 4.52
N GLY A 411 9.89 -10.14 3.70
CA GLY A 411 9.33 -8.84 4.04
C GLY A 411 7.87 -8.90 4.46
N GLY A 412 7.55 -8.32 5.63
CA GLY A 412 6.19 -8.28 6.19
C GLY A 412 5.77 -9.53 6.97
N TRP A 413 6.57 -10.61 6.99
CA TRP A 413 6.21 -11.80 7.76
C TRP A 413 6.23 -11.54 9.27
N THR A 414 5.29 -12.21 9.94
CA THR A 414 5.10 -12.27 11.39
C THR A 414 5.40 -13.69 11.88
N THR A 415 5.42 -13.91 13.19
CA THR A 415 5.56 -15.27 13.76
C THR A 415 4.48 -16.24 13.27
N PHE A 416 3.27 -15.75 12.97
CA PHE A 416 2.19 -16.56 12.39
C PHE A 416 2.58 -17.11 11.00
N HIS A 417 3.08 -16.25 10.12
CA HIS A 417 3.47 -16.64 8.76
C HIS A 417 4.60 -17.66 8.80
N ILE A 418 5.60 -17.41 9.64
CA ILE A 418 6.77 -18.27 9.81
C ILE A 418 6.36 -19.65 10.34
N ARG A 419 5.45 -19.71 11.33
CA ARG A 419 4.89 -20.97 11.84
C ARG A 419 4.19 -21.77 10.74
N GLU A 420 3.30 -21.14 9.97
CA GLU A 420 2.58 -21.84 8.90
C GLU A 420 3.52 -22.33 7.79
N TYR A 421 4.52 -21.53 7.44
CA TYR A 421 5.54 -21.93 6.48
C TYR A 421 6.38 -23.12 6.99
N ALA A 422 6.89 -23.03 8.22
CA ALA A 422 7.67 -24.09 8.84
C ALA A 422 6.88 -25.40 8.94
N ARG A 423 5.59 -25.35 9.32
CA ARG A 423 4.73 -26.53 9.34
C ARG A 423 4.67 -27.24 7.98
N ALA A 424 4.72 -26.49 6.88
CA ALA A 424 4.64 -27.04 5.54
C ALA A 424 6.00 -27.46 4.97
N ARG A 425 7.10 -26.82 5.38
CA ARG A 425 8.39 -26.86 4.64
C ARG A 425 9.64 -27.10 5.47
N LEU A 426 9.57 -27.06 6.81
CA LEU A 426 10.77 -27.17 7.65
C LEU A 426 11.51 -28.49 7.43
N ALA A 427 10.77 -29.60 7.25
CA ALA A 427 11.35 -30.90 6.95
C ALA A 427 12.10 -30.93 5.61
N GLU A 428 11.65 -30.18 4.59
CA GLU A 428 12.34 -30.07 3.30
C GLU A 428 13.63 -29.26 3.41
N LEU A 429 13.62 -28.25 4.28
CA LEU A 429 14.81 -27.45 4.57
C LEU A 429 15.86 -28.28 5.32
N ALA A 430 15.45 -29.26 6.14
CA ALA A 430 16.31 -30.11 6.96
C ALA A 430 17.35 -29.28 7.76
N PRO A 431 16.91 -28.36 8.63
CA PRO A 431 17.82 -27.59 9.48
C PRO A 431 18.47 -28.47 10.56
N ASP A 432 19.69 -28.13 10.94
CA ASP A 432 20.28 -28.53 12.23
C ASP A 432 20.18 -27.36 13.23
N LEU A 433 20.10 -26.13 12.72
CA LEU A 433 19.91 -24.89 13.49
C LEU A 433 18.86 -24.01 12.83
N VAL A 434 18.08 -23.29 13.64
CA VAL A 434 17.14 -22.27 13.20
C VAL A 434 17.44 -20.97 13.93
N THR A 435 17.51 -19.85 13.20
CA THR A 435 17.47 -18.51 13.80
C THR A 435 16.15 -17.82 13.44
N LEU A 436 15.63 -17.03 14.36
CA LEU A 436 14.39 -16.28 14.17
C LEU A 436 14.57 -14.82 14.60
N TYR A 437 14.73 -13.91 13.64
CA TYR A 437 14.82 -12.47 13.86
C TYR A 437 13.50 -11.80 13.45
N VAL A 438 12.61 -11.59 14.42
CA VAL A 438 11.22 -11.14 14.17
C VAL A 438 10.65 -10.43 15.38
N SER A 439 9.71 -9.50 15.17
CA SER A 439 8.65 -9.03 16.10
C SER A 439 8.09 -7.67 15.71
N CYS A 440 8.77 -6.89 14.85
CA CYS A 440 8.31 -5.59 14.42
C CYS A 440 6.97 -5.70 13.68
N ASN A 441 6.84 -6.66 12.77
CA ASN A 441 5.58 -6.90 12.04
C ASN A 441 4.48 -7.48 12.93
N ASP A 442 4.83 -8.25 13.97
CA ASP A 442 3.87 -8.77 14.96
C ASP A 442 3.27 -7.63 15.78
N SER A 443 4.10 -6.65 16.18
CA SER A 443 3.72 -5.50 17.02
C SER A 443 3.08 -4.34 16.28
N GLY A 444 3.21 -4.28 14.95
CA GLY A 444 2.71 -3.18 14.14
C GLY A 444 1.18 -3.11 14.13
N ASP A 445 0.66 -1.93 13.79
CA ASP A 445 -0.78 -1.71 13.53
C ASP A 445 -1.23 -2.73 12.47
N GLY A 446 -1.92 -3.76 12.95
CA GLY A 446 -2.24 -4.92 12.15
C GLY A 446 -3.36 -4.64 11.16
N PRO A 447 -3.68 -5.65 10.33
CA PRO A 447 -4.96 -5.67 9.63
C PRO A 447 -6.14 -5.59 10.64
N PRO A 448 -7.40 -5.49 10.18
CA PRO A 448 -8.54 -5.27 11.08
C PRO A 448 -8.80 -6.36 12.15
N ASP A 449 -8.03 -7.43 12.16
CA ASP A 449 -8.05 -8.54 13.12
C ASP A 449 -6.66 -9.22 13.11
N THR A 450 -6.40 -10.19 13.98
CA THR A 450 -5.10 -10.89 13.98
C THR A 450 -4.91 -11.72 12.71
N TYR A 451 -3.66 -11.90 12.28
CA TYR A 451 -3.37 -12.68 11.07
C TYR A 451 -3.91 -14.11 11.14
N GLU A 452 -3.91 -14.73 12.32
CA GLU A 452 -4.48 -16.06 12.51
C GLU A 452 -5.98 -16.08 12.22
N ARG A 453 -6.77 -15.15 12.79
CA ARG A 453 -8.22 -15.08 12.54
C ARG A 453 -8.55 -14.76 11.09
N LEU A 454 -7.75 -13.89 10.49
CA LEU A 454 -7.86 -13.55 9.08
C LEU A 454 -7.56 -14.76 8.19
N TYR A 455 -6.54 -15.55 8.53
CA TYR A 455 -6.21 -16.78 7.83
C TYR A 455 -7.31 -17.83 7.97
N GLN A 456 -7.84 -18.05 9.17
CA GLN A 456 -8.96 -18.98 9.38
C GLN A 456 -10.21 -18.54 8.60
N SER A 457 -10.50 -17.23 8.61
CA SER A 457 -11.60 -16.65 7.82
C SER A 457 -11.37 -16.86 6.32
N TRP A 458 -10.15 -16.64 5.85
CA TRP A 458 -9.78 -16.88 4.45
C TRP A 458 -9.93 -18.36 4.08
N ARG A 459 -9.44 -19.28 4.91
CA ARG A 459 -9.53 -20.74 4.70
C ARG A 459 -10.95 -21.27 4.76
N ALA A 460 -11.79 -20.72 5.65
CA ALA A 460 -13.21 -21.06 5.69
C ALA A 460 -13.94 -20.56 4.42
N ARG A 461 -13.55 -19.39 3.90
CA ARG A 461 -14.14 -18.79 2.70
C ARG A 461 -13.68 -19.44 1.40
N SER A 462 -12.44 -19.94 1.32
CA SER A 462 -11.95 -20.62 0.11
C SER A 462 -12.75 -21.87 -0.22
N ARG A 463 -13.35 -22.51 0.79
CA ARG A 463 -14.29 -23.63 0.60
C ARG A 463 -15.64 -23.25 -0.03
N GLY A 464 -15.99 -21.95 -0.07
CA GLY A 464 -17.21 -21.42 -0.67
C GLY A 464 -17.02 -20.67 -2.00
N GLU A 465 -15.85 -20.79 -2.64
CA GLU A 465 -15.42 -19.93 -3.75
C GLU A 465 -16.21 -20.07 -5.06
N ALA A 466 -16.91 -21.18 -5.28
CA ALA A 466 -17.61 -21.42 -6.55
C ALA A 466 -18.63 -20.32 -6.89
N VAL A 467 -19.30 -19.75 -5.88
CA VAL A 467 -20.29 -18.67 -6.06
C VAL A 467 -19.73 -17.31 -5.67
N ALA A 468 -18.93 -17.24 -4.60
CA ALA A 468 -18.38 -15.98 -4.12
C ALA A 468 -17.22 -15.45 -4.99
N GLY A 469 -16.51 -16.33 -5.69
CA GLY A 469 -15.34 -15.99 -6.51
C GLY A 469 -15.66 -14.98 -7.61
N PRO A 470 -16.63 -15.24 -8.50
CA PRO A 470 -17.02 -14.30 -9.54
C PRO A 470 -17.47 -12.94 -8.99
N LEU A 471 -18.30 -12.93 -7.94
CA LEU A 471 -18.77 -11.69 -7.30
C LEU A 471 -17.61 -10.87 -6.73
N ARG A 472 -16.64 -11.52 -6.06
CA ARG A 472 -15.48 -10.83 -5.49
C ARG A 472 -14.54 -10.25 -6.54
N ARG A 473 -14.55 -10.76 -7.77
CA ARG A 473 -13.81 -10.15 -8.88
C ARG A 473 -14.52 -8.92 -9.43
N MET A 474 -15.80 -8.69 -9.10
CA MET A 474 -16.55 -7.52 -9.56
C MET A 474 -16.19 -6.29 -8.74
N VAL A 475 -15.65 -5.26 -9.39
CA VAL A 475 -15.30 -3.95 -8.80
C VAL A 475 -16.50 -3.31 -8.11
N LEU A 476 -17.71 -3.48 -8.64
CA LEU A 476 -18.92 -2.98 -7.99
C LEU A 476 -19.23 -3.66 -6.66
N TYR A 477 -19.01 -4.98 -6.58
CA TYR A 477 -19.17 -5.70 -5.33
C TYR A 477 -18.11 -5.25 -4.32
N GLN A 478 -16.87 -5.08 -4.76
CA GLN A 478 -15.77 -4.57 -3.92
C GLN A 478 -16.06 -3.16 -3.39
N GLY A 479 -16.57 -2.27 -4.26
CA GLY A 479 -17.01 -0.93 -3.86
C GLY A 479 -18.16 -0.98 -2.86
N LEU A 480 -19.18 -1.82 -3.11
CA LEU A 480 -20.28 -2.02 -2.18
C LEU A 480 -19.79 -2.51 -0.81
N VAL A 481 -18.92 -3.51 -0.77
CA VAL A 481 -18.37 -4.00 0.49
C VAL A 481 -17.49 -2.96 1.15
N SER A 482 -16.76 -2.12 0.40
CA SER A 482 -15.97 -1.01 0.96
C SER A 482 -16.85 0.07 1.58
N VAL A 483 -18.06 0.29 1.06
CA VAL A 483 -19.06 1.21 1.63
C VAL A 483 -19.76 0.61 2.84
N LEU A 484 -20.13 -0.66 2.77
CA LEU A 484 -20.91 -1.34 3.81
C LEU A 484 -20.05 -1.83 4.97
N THR A 485 -18.80 -2.17 4.72
CA THR A 485 -17.83 -2.38 5.77
C THR A 485 -17.47 -0.98 6.24
N PRO A 486 -17.80 -0.58 7.48
CA PRO A 486 -17.32 0.69 8.02
C PRO A 486 -15.83 0.78 7.69
N ALA A 487 -15.33 1.95 7.31
CA ALA A 487 -13.89 2.19 7.27
C ALA A 487 -13.37 1.71 8.61
N ARG A 488 -12.87 0.47 8.64
CA ARG A 488 -12.62 -0.21 9.91
C ARG A 488 -11.51 0.62 10.48
N ALA A 489 -11.83 1.36 11.54
CA ALA A 489 -10.85 2.06 12.32
C ALA A 489 -9.71 1.08 12.49
N ARG A 490 -8.48 1.53 12.17
CA ARG A 490 -7.28 0.74 12.43
C ARG A 490 -7.48 0.08 13.78
N SER A 491 -7.44 -1.23 13.77
CA SER A 491 -7.66 -1.98 14.98
C SER A 491 -6.46 -1.71 15.86
N ASP A 492 -6.67 -1.30 17.11
CA ASP A 492 -5.60 -1.24 18.12
C ASP A 492 -5.10 -2.66 18.49
N VAL A 493 -5.58 -3.69 17.78
CA VAL A 493 -5.15 -5.08 17.92
C VAL A 493 -3.85 -5.25 17.12
N PRO A 494 -2.76 -5.73 17.76
CA PRO A 494 -1.53 -6.04 17.06
C PRO A 494 -1.76 -7.12 16.01
N ALA A 495 -0.93 -7.12 14.96
CA ALA A 495 -0.97 -8.13 13.91
C ALA A 495 -0.92 -9.57 14.46
N VAL A 496 -0.14 -9.77 15.53
CA VAL A 496 -0.08 -10.98 16.34
C VAL A 496 -0.10 -10.56 17.80
N THR A 497 -1.01 -11.13 18.59
CA THR A 497 -1.04 -10.89 20.04
C THR A 497 0.08 -11.63 20.75
N THR A 498 0.44 -11.22 21.97
CA THR A 498 1.45 -11.93 22.79
C THR A 498 1.11 -13.42 23.01
N ALA A 499 -0.17 -13.74 23.21
CA ALA A 499 -0.64 -15.12 23.36
C ALA A 499 -0.50 -15.93 22.07
N GLU A 500 -0.83 -15.33 20.92
CA GLU A 500 -0.62 -15.98 19.61
C GLU A 500 0.89 -16.13 19.33
N MET A 501 1.72 -15.15 19.68
CA MET A 501 3.17 -15.22 19.54
C MET A 501 3.75 -16.38 20.35
N ASP A 502 3.37 -16.52 21.63
CA ASP A 502 3.80 -17.65 22.49
C ASP A 502 3.46 -18.98 21.83
N HIS A 503 2.21 -19.14 21.39
CA HIS A 503 1.77 -20.34 20.69
C HIS A 503 2.57 -20.59 19.40
N ASN A 504 2.84 -19.53 18.62
CA ASN A 504 3.60 -19.63 17.37
C ASN A 504 5.03 -20.11 17.61
N LEU A 505 5.72 -19.49 18.57
CA LEU A 505 7.12 -19.79 18.88
C LEU A 505 7.28 -21.20 19.45
N ARG A 506 6.41 -21.62 20.38
CA ARG A 506 6.43 -22.98 20.93
C ARG A 506 6.14 -24.03 19.86
N THR A 507 5.22 -23.75 18.95
CA THR A 507 4.94 -24.64 17.81
C THR A 507 6.15 -24.74 16.88
N LEU A 508 6.81 -23.61 16.58
CA LEU A 508 8.00 -23.61 15.74
C LEU A 508 9.16 -24.35 16.39
N ALA A 509 9.38 -24.16 17.69
CA ALA A 509 10.39 -24.87 18.46
C ALA A 509 10.15 -26.37 18.44
N ALA A 510 8.92 -26.83 18.70
CA ALA A 510 8.56 -28.24 18.63
C ALA A 510 8.83 -28.84 17.23
N LEU A 511 8.42 -28.14 16.16
CA LEU A 511 8.68 -28.58 14.78
C LEU A 511 10.18 -28.70 14.47
N ALA A 512 11.02 -27.81 15.02
CA ALA A 512 12.47 -27.86 14.85
C ALA A 512 13.09 -29.02 15.66
N GLN A 513 12.66 -29.20 16.91
CA GLN A 513 13.12 -30.28 17.78
C GLN A 513 12.75 -31.68 17.25
N ASP A 514 11.58 -31.83 16.63
CA ASP A 514 11.17 -33.07 15.95
C ASP A 514 12.15 -33.49 14.83
N LEU A 515 12.93 -32.53 14.31
CA LEU A 515 14.00 -32.75 13.33
C LEU A 515 15.40 -32.79 13.96
N GLY A 516 15.51 -32.69 15.29
CA GLY A 516 16.77 -32.60 16.03
C GLY A 516 17.44 -31.22 15.97
N ALA A 517 16.75 -30.20 15.46
CA ALA A 517 17.30 -28.85 15.32
C ALA A 517 17.14 -28.03 16.60
N ARG A 518 18.08 -27.08 16.82
CA ARG A 518 18.03 -26.09 17.91
C ARG A 518 17.58 -24.73 17.39
N VAL A 519 17.00 -23.90 18.25
CA VAL A 519 16.40 -22.61 17.86
C VAL A 519 17.02 -21.44 18.63
N LEU A 520 17.51 -20.43 17.90
CA LEU A 520 17.93 -19.15 18.47
C LEU A 520 16.90 -18.06 18.13
N LEU A 521 16.19 -17.59 19.15
CA LEU A 521 15.26 -16.47 19.07
C LEU A 521 16.03 -15.16 19.21
N MET A 522 15.82 -14.21 18.29
CA MET A 522 16.55 -12.94 18.25
C MET A 522 15.57 -11.76 18.21
N SER A 523 15.62 -10.87 19.20
CA SER A 523 14.73 -9.70 19.25
C SER A 523 15.01 -8.71 18.12
N GLU A 524 14.01 -8.38 17.30
CA GLU A 524 14.18 -7.45 16.17
C GLU A 524 14.32 -6.00 16.64
N GLY A 525 15.41 -5.30 16.28
CA GLY A 525 15.62 -3.90 16.69
C GLY A 525 14.77 -2.89 15.91
N ALA A 526 14.49 -1.74 16.53
CA ALA A 526 13.84 -0.59 15.91
C ALA A 526 14.31 0.73 16.57
N VAL A 527 14.35 1.82 15.80
CA VAL A 527 14.72 3.16 16.26
C VAL A 527 13.70 3.66 17.28
N ARG A 528 14.20 4.18 18.41
CA ARG A 528 13.37 4.68 19.52
C ARG A 528 12.56 5.94 19.14
N PRO A 529 11.37 6.14 19.76
CA PRO A 529 10.74 5.27 20.78
C PRO A 529 10.09 4.03 20.16
N ARG A 530 10.26 2.88 20.83
CA ARG A 530 9.64 1.61 20.43
C ARG A 530 8.17 1.59 20.82
N ALA A 531 7.37 0.86 20.04
CA ALA A 531 6.00 0.56 20.43
C ALA A 531 6.01 -0.32 21.70
N PRO A 532 5.19 -0.02 22.74
CA PRO A 532 5.11 -0.85 23.94
C PRO A 532 4.80 -2.33 23.66
N ALA A 533 4.06 -2.61 22.58
CA ALA A 533 3.77 -3.97 22.13
C ALA A 533 5.03 -4.78 21.79
N LEU A 534 6.09 -4.12 21.31
CA LEU A 534 7.33 -4.77 20.90
C LEU A 534 8.10 -5.34 22.11
N GLU A 535 8.17 -4.59 23.21
CA GLU A 535 8.79 -5.05 24.46
C GLU A 535 8.01 -6.22 25.08
N ALA A 536 6.67 -6.22 24.97
CA ALA A 536 5.84 -7.34 25.40
C ALA A 536 6.14 -8.61 24.57
N HIS A 537 6.40 -8.46 23.26
CA HIS A 537 6.82 -9.57 22.40
C HIS A 537 8.20 -10.11 22.76
N TYR A 538 9.18 -9.27 23.08
CA TYR A 538 10.49 -9.75 23.54
C TYR A 538 10.39 -10.53 24.85
N ALA A 539 9.51 -10.12 25.76
CA ALA A 539 9.26 -10.86 27.00
C ALA A 539 8.72 -12.27 26.72
N VAL A 540 7.83 -12.42 25.73
CA VAL A 540 7.35 -13.72 25.27
C VAL A 540 8.50 -14.56 24.69
N MET A 541 9.35 -13.98 23.83
CA MET A 541 10.49 -14.69 23.25
C MET A 541 11.45 -15.21 24.33
N ARG A 542 11.76 -14.39 25.33
CA ARG A 542 12.61 -14.77 26.45
C ARG A 542 11.98 -15.91 27.28
N ALA A 543 10.70 -15.79 27.63
CA ALA A 543 9.99 -16.82 28.38
C ALA A 543 9.96 -18.16 27.62
N VAL A 544 9.72 -18.15 26.31
CA VAL A 544 9.75 -19.37 25.49
C VAL A 544 11.12 -20.03 25.51
N ALA A 545 12.21 -19.25 25.41
CA ALA A 545 13.56 -19.78 25.48
C ALA A 545 13.93 -20.35 26.86
N GLU A 546 13.49 -19.70 27.94
CA GLU A 546 13.69 -20.18 29.32
C GLU A 546 12.93 -21.49 29.59
N ASP A 547 11.72 -21.63 29.03
CA ASP A 547 10.83 -22.76 29.28
C ASP A 547 11.04 -23.96 28.33
N THR A 548 11.86 -23.84 27.28
CA THR A 548 11.94 -24.83 26.19
C THR A 548 13.37 -25.26 25.93
N GLU A 549 13.69 -26.54 26.20
CA GLU A 549 15.03 -27.10 25.97
C GLU A 549 15.48 -26.95 24.51
N GLY A 550 16.76 -26.63 24.27
CA GLY A 550 17.26 -26.45 22.91
C GLY A 550 16.78 -25.15 22.21
N VAL A 551 16.14 -24.25 22.96
CA VAL A 551 15.82 -22.89 22.52
C VAL A 551 16.66 -21.89 23.33
N ALA A 552 17.25 -20.91 22.66
CA ALA A 552 18.00 -19.83 23.27
C ALA A 552 17.43 -18.47 22.83
N PHE A 553 17.72 -17.41 23.61
CA PHE A 553 17.30 -16.05 23.30
C PHE A 553 18.50 -15.10 23.29
N LEU A 554 18.60 -14.29 22.22
CA LEU A 554 19.59 -13.25 22.04
C LEU A 554 18.91 -11.88 21.92
N ASP A 555 19.24 -10.96 22.83
CA ASP A 555 18.73 -9.59 22.84
C ASP A 555 19.47 -8.69 21.84
N THR A 556 19.33 -8.99 20.55
CA THR A 556 19.89 -8.17 19.47
C THR A 556 19.32 -6.75 19.45
N ALA A 557 18.10 -6.55 19.94
CA ALA A 557 17.43 -5.27 19.96
C ALA A 557 18.15 -4.31 20.91
N ARG A 558 18.56 -4.78 22.10
CA ARG A 558 19.38 -3.98 23.02
C ARG A 558 20.71 -3.55 22.41
N ALA A 559 21.42 -4.46 21.76
CA ALA A 559 22.72 -4.13 21.15
C ALA A 559 22.58 -3.12 20.00
N LEU A 560 21.51 -3.22 19.20
CA LEU A 560 21.19 -2.25 18.15
C LEU A 560 20.83 -0.87 18.73
N ASP A 561 20.11 -0.81 19.85
CA ASP A 561 19.82 0.45 20.55
C ASP A 561 21.10 1.14 21.04
N GLU A 562 22.01 0.36 21.64
CA GLU A 562 23.28 0.86 22.16
C GLU A 562 24.19 1.40 21.05
N GLY A 563 24.13 0.82 19.85
CA GLY A 563 24.87 1.29 18.67
C GLY A 563 24.23 2.47 17.93
N GLY A 564 23.01 2.86 18.29
CA GLY A 564 22.35 4.08 17.82
C GLY A 564 21.74 4.00 16.41
N PRO A 565 21.14 5.11 15.93
CA PRO A 565 20.32 5.14 14.72
C PRO A 565 21.09 4.84 13.41
N GLY A 566 22.41 5.00 13.39
CA GLY A 566 23.24 4.68 12.21
C GLY A 566 23.26 3.19 11.82
N LEU A 567 22.77 2.32 12.72
CA LEU A 567 22.57 0.89 12.45
C LEU A 567 21.28 0.58 11.67
N PHE A 568 20.50 1.61 11.34
CA PHE A 568 19.25 1.49 10.59
C PHE A 568 19.26 2.38 9.34
N VAL A 569 18.54 1.97 8.30
CA VAL A 569 18.26 2.80 7.12
C VAL A 569 16.96 3.60 7.28
N ASP A 570 16.05 3.10 8.11
CA ASP A 570 14.84 3.80 8.53
C ASP A 570 14.54 3.47 10.01
N ARG A 571 13.28 3.43 10.43
CA ARG A 571 12.94 3.12 11.83
C ARG A 571 13.06 1.65 12.20
N VAL A 572 13.18 0.73 11.25
CA VAL A 572 13.10 -0.72 11.50
C VAL A 572 14.15 -1.49 10.70
N HIS A 573 14.41 -1.10 9.46
CA HIS A 573 15.31 -1.83 8.57
C HIS A 573 16.77 -1.52 8.89
N LEU A 574 17.58 -2.57 8.96
CA LEU A 574 19.00 -2.47 9.28
C LEU A 574 19.78 -1.79 8.15
N SER A 575 20.78 -1.00 8.52
CA SER A 575 21.86 -0.62 7.60
C SER A 575 22.84 -1.79 7.44
N ASP A 576 23.76 -1.68 6.48
CA ASP A 576 24.83 -2.68 6.32
C ASP A 576 25.69 -2.83 7.60
N ALA A 577 25.88 -1.75 8.36
CA ALA A 577 26.51 -1.82 9.68
C ALA A 577 25.65 -2.58 10.71
N GLY A 578 24.33 -2.38 10.68
CA GLY A 578 23.37 -3.12 11.50
C GLY A 578 23.34 -4.61 11.18
N HIS A 579 23.29 -4.98 9.89
CA HIS A 579 23.37 -6.37 9.46
C HIS A 579 24.67 -7.04 9.91
N ARG A 580 25.82 -6.36 9.78
CA ARG A 580 27.10 -6.87 10.27
C ARG A 580 27.13 -7.05 11.79
N LEU A 581 26.50 -6.15 12.55
CA LEU A 581 26.40 -6.30 14.01
C LEU A 581 25.55 -7.52 14.39
N VAL A 582 24.35 -7.63 13.82
CA VAL A 582 23.44 -8.76 14.09
C VAL A 582 24.08 -10.10 13.74
N ALA A 583 24.78 -10.18 12.59
CA ALA A 583 25.47 -11.40 12.18
C ALA A 583 26.57 -11.82 13.18
N ARG A 584 27.41 -10.86 13.61
CA ARG A 584 28.45 -11.16 14.62
C ARG A 584 27.84 -11.63 15.93
N LEU A 585 26.85 -10.91 16.47
CA LEU A 585 26.19 -11.28 17.72
C LEU A 585 25.58 -12.68 17.66
N ALA A 586 24.91 -13.02 16.55
CA ALA A 586 24.33 -14.34 16.36
C ALA A 586 25.40 -15.44 16.28
N VAL A 587 26.49 -15.22 15.54
CA VAL A 587 27.57 -16.20 15.43
C VAL A 587 28.31 -16.41 16.76
N ASP A 588 28.58 -15.33 17.49
CA ASP A 588 29.22 -15.39 18.80
C ASP A 588 28.34 -16.16 19.80
N GLU A 589 27.03 -15.91 19.78
CA GLU A 589 26.06 -16.64 20.62
C GLU A 589 26.01 -18.13 20.27
N LEU A 590 25.94 -18.48 18.98
CA LEU A 590 25.92 -19.88 18.54
C LEU A 590 27.19 -20.64 18.98
N ARG A 591 28.35 -19.97 18.98
CA ARG A 591 29.62 -20.52 19.48
C ARG A 591 29.62 -20.66 21.00
N ALA A 592 29.14 -19.64 21.71
CA ALA A 592 29.05 -19.65 23.17
C ALA A 592 28.14 -20.79 23.67
N LEU A 593 27.06 -21.08 22.93
CA LEU A 593 26.16 -22.19 23.19
C LEU A 593 26.75 -23.57 22.81
N GLY A 594 27.90 -23.61 22.13
CA GLY A 594 28.51 -24.84 21.62
C GLY A 594 27.69 -25.50 20.51
N TRP A 595 26.89 -24.74 19.77
CA TRP A 595 26.05 -25.24 18.68
C TRP A 595 26.80 -25.27 17.35
N VAL A 596 27.86 -24.47 17.23
CA VAL A 596 28.81 -24.46 16.12
C VAL A 596 30.24 -24.34 16.66
N SER A 597 31.22 -24.94 15.99
CA SER A 597 32.62 -24.88 16.42
C SER A 597 33.25 -23.51 16.18
N ALA A 598 34.29 -23.20 16.96
CA ALA A 598 35.11 -22.03 16.69
C ALA A 598 35.94 -22.22 15.39
N PRO A 599 36.28 -21.13 14.67
CA PRO A 599 37.13 -21.22 13.48
C PRO A 599 38.46 -21.88 13.82
N GLY A 600 38.79 -22.98 13.14
CA GLY A 600 40.09 -23.66 13.26
C GLY A 600 40.15 -24.81 14.27
N GLU A 601 39.11 -25.09 15.05
CA GLU A 601 39.10 -26.23 15.99
C GLU A 601 38.69 -27.58 15.34
N GLY A 602 38.19 -27.57 14.10
CA GLY A 602 37.64 -28.74 13.41
C GLY A 602 38.60 -29.52 12.51
N GLY A 603 39.92 -29.42 12.73
CA GLY A 603 40.94 -29.91 11.79
C GLY A 603 41.06 -31.43 11.60
N ASP A 604 40.81 -32.28 12.61
CA ASP A 604 41.21 -33.71 12.49
C ASP A 604 40.38 -34.77 13.24
N GLU A 605 39.37 -34.44 14.05
CA GLU A 605 38.60 -35.48 14.76
C GLU A 605 37.12 -35.10 14.92
N ILE A 606 36.29 -35.32 13.90
CA ILE A 606 34.86 -35.54 14.14
C ILE A 606 34.67 -37.03 14.37
N ARG A 607 34.73 -37.43 15.64
CA ARG A 607 34.27 -38.75 16.08
C ARG A 607 32.75 -38.77 15.95
N SER A 608 32.24 -39.65 15.10
CA SER A 608 30.82 -39.99 15.04
C SER A 608 30.31 -40.41 16.43
N PRO A 609 29.06 -40.05 16.80
CA PRO A 609 28.42 -40.56 18.01
C PRO A 609 28.24 -42.07 17.99
#